data_AF-A0A6B0YYS6-F1
#
_entry.id   AF-A0A6B0YYS6-F1
#
_cell.length_a   1.000
_cell.length_b   1.000
_cell.length_c   1.000
_cell.angle_alpha   90.00
_cell.angle_beta   90.00
_cell.angle_gamma   90.00
#
_symmetry.space_group_name_H-M   'P 1'
#
loop_
_entity.id
_entity.type
_entity.pdbx_description
1 polymer ?
#
loop_
_entity_poly.entity_id
_entity_poly.type
_entity_poly.pdbx_seq_one_letter_code
_entity_poly.pdbx_strand_id
1 'polypeptide(L)'
;LERSRVVVFAAGTGNPFMSTDTAASLRALEINAGVLVMAKNGVDGVYDADPAVHPMAKKFDHITHHKALELGLRALDSTALSLAMDNKLPILVFDVFKPGNLQGIVSGGHVGTRITIDDAGEQLHMPQQMSQVYVRTN
;
A
#
# COMPACT_ATOMS: atom_id res chain seq x y z
N LEU A 1 2.02 17.04 7.79
CA LEU A 1 3.25 16.82 6.99
C LEU A 1 3.81 18.10 6.34
N GLU A 2 3.10 19.24 6.48
CA GLU A 2 3.30 20.51 5.77
C GLU A 2 4.65 21.23 5.97
N ARG A 3 5.52 20.72 6.84
CA ARG A 3 6.87 21.27 7.06
C ARG A 3 7.99 20.41 6.48
N SER A 4 7.67 19.52 5.54
CA SER A 4 8.62 18.62 4.88
C SER A 4 9.44 17.78 5.87
N ARG A 5 8.80 17.30 6.94
CA ARG A 5 9.41 16.45 7.97
C ARG A 5 8.94 15.01 7.82
N VAL A 6 9.85 14.09 8.06
CA VAL A 6 9.51 12.68 8.27
C VAL A 6 8.89 12.54 9.65
N VAL A 7 7.74 11.85 9.71
CA VAL A 7 7.03 11.55 10.94
C VAL A 7 7.09 10.05 11.16
N VAL A 8 7.48 9.63 12.36
CA VAL A 8 7.49 8.23 12.77
C VAL A 8 6.37 8.04 13.79
N PHE A 9 5.40 7.20 13.45
CA PHE A 9 4.35 6.77 14.38
C PHE A 9 4.84 5.58 15.19
N ALA A 10 4.63 5.62 16.51
CA ALA A 10 5.00 4.57 17.44
C ALA A 10 3.79 4.16 18.29
N ALA A 11 3.93 3.05 19.04
CA ALA A 11 2.89 2.46 19.88
C ALA A 11 1.61 1.97 19.14
N GLY A 12 1.64 1.90 17.80
CA GLY A 12 0.54 1.38 16.99
C GLY A 12 -0.76 2.16 17.21
N THR A 13 -1.85 1.46 17.50
CA THR A 13 -3.14 2.06 17.88
C THR A 13 -3.21 2.46 19.35
N GLY A 14 -2.22 2.07 20.17
CA GLY A 14 -2.26 2.18 21.63
C GLY A 14 -3.17 1.17 22.32
N ASN A 15 -3.80 0.25 21.56
CA ASN A 15 -4.73 -0.75 22.08
C ASN A 15 -4.21 -2.19 21.89
N PRO A 16 -4.42 -3.10 22.85
CA PRO A 16 -4.08 -4.51 22.68
C PRO A 16 -4.94 -5.15 21.57
N PHE A 17 -4.47 -6.29 21.05
CA PHE A 17 -5.15 -7.09 20.01
C PHE A 17 -5.26 -6.42 18.63
N MET A 18 -4.63 -5.27 18.42
CA MET A 18 -4.56 -4.60 17.12
C MET A 18 -3.22 -4.89 16.44
N SER A 19 -3.28 -5.22 15.16
CA SER A 19 -2.07 -5.44 14.35
C SER A 19 -1.36 -4.12 14.02
N THR A 20 -0.10 -4.22 13.60
CA THR A 20 0.62 -3.08 13.02
C THR A 20 0.00 -2.60 11.71
N ASP A 21 -0.53 -3.52 10.90
CA ASP A 21 -1.20 -3.19 9.63
C ASP A 21 -2.45 -2.32 9.89
N THR A 22 -3.24 -2.64 10.92
CA THR A 22 -4.40 -1.84 11.34
C THR A 22 -3.99 -0.45 11.83
N ALA A 23 -2.92 -0.37 12.63
CA ALA A 23 -2.38 0.92 13.07
C ALA A 23 -1.90 1.78 11.89
N ALA A 24 -1.25 1.16 10.90
CA ALA A 24 -0.76 1.85 9.71
C ALA A 24 -1.93 2.40 8.87
N SER A 25 -2.98 1.60 8.64
CA SER A 25 -4.21 2.06 7.98
C SER A 25 -4.85 3.23 8.73
N LEU A 26 -4.98 3.14 10.06
CA LEU A 26 -5.56 4.22 10.86
C LEU A 26 -4.77 5.53 10.74
N ARG A 27 -3.44 5.48 10.93
CA ARG A 27 -2.60 6.69 10.84
C ARG A 27 -2.58 7.27 9.43
N ALA A 28 -2.60 6.42 8.40
CA ALA A 28 -2.69 6.87 7.01
C ALA A 28 -3.98 7.67 6.76
N LEU A 29 -5.11 7.22 7.30
CA LEU A 29 -6.38 7.93 7.21
C LEU A 29 -6.35 9.27 7.98
N GLU A 30 -5.86 9.27 9.22
CA GLU A 30 -5.80 10.49 10.05
C GLU A 30 -4.95 11.60 9.44
N ILE A 31 -3.90 11.26 8.68
CA ILE A 31 -3.04 12.23 8.00
C ILE A 31 -3.46 12.50 6.55
N ASN A 32 -4.57 11.90 6.09
CA ASN A 32 -5.05 11.97 4.71
C ASN A 32 -3.98 11.53 3.68
N ALA A 33 -3.31 10.41 3.95
CA ALA A 33 -2.35 9.84 3.01
C ALA A 33 -3.06 9.37 1.73
N GLY A 34 -2.48 9.68 0.57
CA GLY A 34 -3.05 9.25 -0.72
C GLY A 34 -2.86 7.75 -1.02
N VAL A 35 -1.96 7.07 -0.32
CA VAL A 35 -1.69 5.63 -0.46
C VAL A 35 -1.01 5.09 0.80
N LEU A 36 -1.36 3.88 1.20
CA LEU A 36 -0.66 3.11 2.22
C LEU A 36 0.36 2.17 1.56
N VAL A 37 1.65 2.43 1.76
CA VAL A 37 2.73 1.64 1.17
C VAL A 37 3.23 0.62 2.21
N MET A 38 2.95 -0.66 1.94
CA MET A 38 3.19 -1.77 2.86
C MET A 38 4.39 -2.58 2.39
N ALA A 39 5.52 -2.35 3.06
CA ALA A 39 6.77 -3.03 2.80
C ALA A 39 6.80 -4.37 3.54
N LYS A 40 6.94 -5.48 2.80
CA LYS A 40 7.05 -6.84 3.36
C LYS A 40 8.45 -7.38 3.10
N ASN A 41 8.89 -8.35 3.90
CA ASN A 41 10.18 -9.02 3.75
C ASN A 41 9.98 -10.35 3.02
N GLY A 42 10.61 -10.54 1.86
CA GLY A 42 10.56 -11.79 1.10
C GLY A 42 9.24 -12.04 0.37
N VAL A 43 8.32 -11.08 0.36
CA VAL A 43 7.03 -11.13 -0.34
C VAL A 43 6.93 -9.88 -1.21
N ASP A 44 6.99 -10.07 -2.53
CA ASP A 44 7.04 -8.98 -3.50
C ASP A 44 5.68 -8.54 -4.05
N GLY A 45 4.59 -9.00 -3.41
CA GLY A 45 3.21 -8.64 -3.74
C GLY A 45 2.21 -9.59 -3.08
N VAL A 46 0.96 -9.52 -3.52
CA VAL A 46 -0.11 -10.41 -3.10
C VAL A 46 -0.27 -11.53 -4.13
N TYR A 47 -0.43 -12.75 -3.64
CA TYR A 47 -0.54 -13.97 -4.45
C TYR A 47 -1.87 -14.67 -4.19
N ASP A 48 -2.36 -15.45 -5.17
CA ASP A 48 -3.57 -16.26 -5.05
C ASP A 48 -3.43 -17.45 -4.07
N ALA A 49 -2.19 -17.90 -3.83
CA ALA A 49 -1.79 -18.88 -2.85
C ALA A 49 -0.45 -18.49 -2.24
N ASP A 50 -0.08 -19.09 -1.10
CA ASP A 50 1.22 -18.83 -0.48
C ASP A 50 2.36 -19.37 -1.37
N PRO A 51 3.22 -18.50 -1.94
CA PRO A 51 4.27 -18.90 -2.87
C PRO A 51 5.38 -19.72 -2.22
N ALA A 52 5.49 -19.71 -0.88
CA ALA A 52 6.47 -20.54 -0.16
C ALA A 52 6.08 -22.02 -0.16
N VAL A 53 4.79 -22.33 -0.24
CA VAL A 53 4.26 -23.71 -0.23
C VAL A 53 3.66 -24.14 -1.56
N HIS A 54 3.26 -23.18 -2.40
CA HIS A 54 2.60 -23.44 -3.68
C HIS A 54 3.39 -22.83 -4.84
N PRO A 55 4.24 -23.61 -5.54
CA PRO A 55 5.12 -23.09 -6.59
C PRO A 55 4.39 -22.45 -7.78
N MET A 56 3.12 -22.80 -7.99
CA MET A 56 2.29 -22.24 -9.07
C MET A 56 1.49 -21.01 -8.62
N ALA A 57 1.77 -20.45 -7.44
CA ALA A 57 1.13 -19.24 -6.95
C ALA A 57 1.35 -18.08 -7.93
N LYS A 58 0.27 -17.38 -8.28
CA LYS A 58 0.28 -16.26 -9.22
C LYS A 58 0.17 -14.96 -8.44
N LYS A 59 1.10 -14.04 -8.73
CA LYS A 59 1.06 -12.69 -8.21
C LYS A 59 -0.03 -11.89 -8.91
N PHE A 60 -0.78 -11.10 -8.16
CA PHE A 60 -1.67 -10.09 -8.70
C PHE A 60 -0.88 -8.80 -8.96
N ASP A 61 -1.00 -8.19 -10.13
CA ASP A 61 -0.51 -6.81 -10.32
C ASP A 61 -1.48 -5.81 -9.67
N HIS A 62 -2.77 -6.14 -9.72
CA HIS A 62 -3.86 -5.39 -9.12
C HIS A 62 -4.93 -6.35 -8.58
N ILE A 63 -5.56 -5.97 -7.47
CA ILE A 63 -6.72 -6.65 -6.91
C ILE A 63 -7.61 -5.64 -6.17
N THR A 64 -8.92 -5.87 -6.11
CA THR A 64 -9.79 -5.03 -5.30
C THR A 64 -9.74 -5.39 -3.82
N HIS A 65 -10.03 -4.44 -2.93
CA HIS A 65 -10.17 -4.70 -1.50
C HIS A 65 -11.17 -5.82 -1.22
N HIS A 66 -12.33 -5.75 -1.88
CA HIS A 66 -13.37 -6.77 -1.75
C HIS A 66 -12.84 -8.14 -2.16
N LYS A 67 -12.14 -8.23 -3.30
CA LYS A 67 -11.63 -9.52 -3.76
C LYS A 67 -10.54 -10.08 -2.84
N ALA A 68 -9.67 -9.21 -2.31
CA ALA A 68 -8.66 -9.61 -1.34
C ALA A 68 -9.26 -10.13 -0.03
N LEU A 69 -10.36 -9.53 0.46
CA LEU A 69 -11.13 -10.01 1.60
C LEU A 69 -11.81 -11.36 1.31
N GLU A 70 -12.48 -11.47 0.16
CA GLU A 70 -13.22 -12.68 -0.26
C GLU A 70 -12.28 -13.89 -0.39
N LEU A 71 -11.10 -13.69 -0.97
CA LEU A 71 -10.09 -14.73 -1.12
C LEU A 71 -9.31 -15.02 0.17
N GLY A 72 -9.54 -14.25 1.25
CA GLY A 72 -8.84 -14.42 2.53
C GLY A 72 -7.33 -14.28 2.40
N LEU A 73 -6.86 -13.40 1.52
CA LEU A 73 -5.43 -13.26 1.22
C LEU A 73 -4.68 -12.74 2.44
N ARG A 74 -3.71 -13.52 2.92
CA ARG A 74 -2.99 -13.27 4.18
C ARG A 74 -1.90 -12.19 4.10
N ALA A 75 -1.91 -11.35 3.06
CA ALA A 75 -0.90 -10.31 2.90
C ALA A 75 -1.06 -9.18 3.94
N LEU A 76 -2.30 -8.93 4.38
CA LEU A 76 -2.70 -7.93 5.36
C LEU A 76 -3.74 -8.56 6.30
N ASP A 77 -3.85 -8.07 7.53
CA ASP A 77 -4.96 -8.48 8.38
C ASP A 77 -6.30 -7.91 7.85
N SER A 78 -7.39 -8.64 8.09
CA SER A 78 -8.71 -8.29 7.58
C SER A 78 -9.24 -6.95 8.09
N THR A 79 -8.88 -6.55 9.32
CA THR A 79 -9.33 -5.28 9.91
C THR A 79 -8.69 -4.10 9.20
N ALA A 80 -7.38 -4.18 8.93
CA ALA A 80 -6.68 -3.16 8.16
C ALA A 80 -7.23 -3.03 6.74
N LEU A 81 -7.55 -4.16 6.10
CA LEU A 81 -8.07 -4.22 4.74
C LEU A 81 -9.49 -3.65 4.65
N SER A 82 -10.37 -4.00 5.59
CA SER A 82 -11.72 -3.42 5.68
C SER A 82 -11.67 -1.92 5.96
N LEU A 83 -10.82 -1.48 6.90
CA LEU A 83 -10.66 -0.06 7.21
C LEU A 83 -10.20 0.75 5.98
N ALA A 84 -9.26 0.21 5.21
CA ALA A 84 -8.81 0.82 3.97
C ALA A 84 -9.91 0.85 2.90
N MET A 85 -10.68 -0.25 2.76
CA MET A 85 -11.81 -0.35 1.84
C MET A 85 -12.88 0.72 2.12
N ASP A 86 -13.34 0.79 3.36
CA ASP A 86 -14.42 1.70 3.79
C ASP A 86 -14.06 3.18 3.54
N ASN A 87 -12.77 3.49 3.59
CA ASN A 87 -12.24 4.83 3.39
C ASN A 87 -11.59 5.04 2.02
N LYS A 88 -11.71 4.08 1.10
CA LYS A 88 -11.14 4.11 -0.26
C LYS A 88 -9.63 4.38 -0.29
N LEU A 89 -8.90 3.96 0.75
CA LEU A 89 -7.45 4.13 0.86
C LEU A 89 -6.73 3.09 0.01
N PRO A 90 -6.01 3.47 -1.07
CA PRO A 90 -5.25 2.52 -1.85
C PRO A 90 -4.12 1.90 -1.01
N ILE A 91 -3.85 0.60 -1.20
CA ILE A 91 -2.71 -0.09 -0.58
C ILE A 91 -1.73 -0.55 -1.67
N LEU A 92 -0.44 -0.45 -1.40
CA LEU A 92 0.61 -0.99 -2.26
C LEU A 92 1.49 -1.96 -1.47
N VAL A 93 1.48 -3.23 -1.85
CA VAL A 93 2.28 -4.29 -1.20
C VAL A 93 3.50 -4.60 -2.05
N PHE A 94 4.69 -4.57 -1.47
CA PHE A 94 5.94 -4.83 -2.19
C PHE A 94 7.04 -5.36 -1.26
N ASP A 95 8.10 -5.91 -1.86
CA ASP A 95 9.28 -6.36 -1.12
C ASP A 95 10.22 -5.19 -0.85
N VAL A 96 10.52 -4.94 0.43
CA VAL A 96 11.40 -3.85 0.88
C VAL A 96 12.86 -4.04 0.49
N PHE A 97 13.32 -5.28 0.36
CA PHE A 97 14.74 -5.59 0.14
C PHE A 97 15.10 -5.76 -1.33
N LYS A 98 14.11 -5.82 -2.23
CA LYS A 98 14.36 -5.88 -3.68
C LYS A 98 14.88 -4.51 -4.16
N PRO A 99 16.11 -4.43 -4.70
CA PRO A 99 16.70 -3.17 -5.12
C PRO A 99 15.85 -2.45 -6.17
N GLY A 100 15.74 -1.13 -6.03
CA GLY A 100 14.99 -0.28 -6.97
C GLY A 100 13.48 -0.19 -6.72
N ASN A 101 12.89 -1.04 -5.87
CA ASN A 101 11.45 -1.01 -5.61
C ASN A 101 10.97 0.33 -5.07
N LEU A 102 11.59 0.85 -4.00
CA LEU A 102 11.16 2.11 -3.39
C LEU A 102 11.27 3.29 -4.38
N GLN A 103 12.35 3.35 -5.17
CA GLN A 103 12.52 4.37 -6.20
C GLN A 103 11.47 4.24 -7.30
N GLY A 104 11.16 3.01 -7.74
CA GLY A 104 10.13 2.73 -8.72
C GLY A 104 8.75 3.19 -8.24
N ILE A 105 8.41 2.91 -6.97
CA ILE A 105 7.14 3.34 -6.36
C ILE A 105 7.02 4.87 -6.36
N VAL A 106 8.04 5.56 -5.88
CA VAL A 106 8.04 7.04 -5.81
C VAL A 106 7.99 7.67 -7.21
N SER A 107 8.53 6.98 -8.22
CA SER A 107 8.52 7.42 -9.62
C SER A 107 7.23 7.03 -10.38
N GLY A 108 6.25 6.41 -9.71
CA GLY A 108 4.98 6.00 -10.31
C GLY A 108 5.03 4.70 -11.13
N GLY A 109 6.12 3.93 -11.02
CA GLY A 109 6.27 2.63 -11.68
C GLY A 109 5.37 1.54 -11.10
N HIS A 110 5.21 0.46 -11.86
CA HIS A 110 4.46 -0.72 -11.47
C HIS A 110 5.35 -1.64 -10.62
N VAL A 111 5.24 -1.52 -9.30
CA VAL A 111 6.00 -2.33 -8.33
C VAL A 111 5.02 -3.02 -7.39
N GLY A 112 5.17 -4.34 -7.27
CA GLY A 112 4.37 -5.15 -6.36
C GLY A 112 2.89 -5.24 -6.77
N THR A 113 2.00 -5.26 -5.78
CA THR A 113 0.56 -5.39 -6.00
C THR A 113 -0.17 -4.16 -5.47
N ARG A 114 -1.03 -3.59 -6.30
CA ARG A 114 -1.91 -2.49 -5.91
C ARG A 114 -3.29 -3.02 -5.51
N ILE A 115 -3.79 -2.53 -4.37
CA ILE A 115 -5.13 -2.84 -3.87
C ILE A 115 -5.97 -1.56 -3.88
N THR A 116 -7.08 -1.55 -4.63
CA THR A 116 -8.01 -0.39 -4.72
C THR A 116 -9.45 -0.81 -4.57
N ILE A 117 -10.37 0.14 -4.44
CA ILE A 117 -11.80 -0.16 -4.31
C ILE A 117 -12.39 -0.70 -5.62
N ASP A 118 -12.00 -0.08 -6.74
CA ASP A 118 -12.46 -0.43 -8.08
C ASP A 118 -11.42 -1.24 -8.85
N ASP A 119 -11.90 -1.98 -9.85
CA ASP A 119 -11.05 -2.61 -10.86
C ASP A 119 -10.25 -1.54 -11.62
N ALA A 120 -9.06 -1.90 -12.12
CA ALA A 120 -8.06 -0.98 -12.69
C ALA A 120 -8.46 -0.28 -14.02
N GLY A 121 -9.70 0.21 -14.14
CA GLY A 121 -10.19 1.11 -15.18
C GLY A 121 -10.08 2.60 -14.84
N GLU A 122 -9.88 2.98 -13.57
CA GLU A 122 -9.60 4.36 -13.18
C GLU A 122 -8.16 4.51 -12.71
N GLN A 123 -7.32 5.06 -13.59
CA GLN A 123 -5.99 5.55 -13.25
C GLN A 123 -6.10 6.37 -11.96
N LEU A 124 -5.26 6.04 -10.97
CA LEU A 124 -5.04 6.89 -9.81
C LEU A 124 -4.73 8.29 -10.30
N HIS A 125 -5.74 9.15 -10.28
CA HIS A 125 -5.58 10.58 -10.39
C HIS A 125 -4.85 10.98 -9.12
N MET A 126 -3.50 11.03 -9.21
CA MET A 126 -2.70 11.76 -8.23
C MET A 126 -3.39 13.12 -8.06
N PRO A 127 -3.74 13.56 -6.83
CA PRO A 127 -4.35 14.86 -6.64
C PRO A 127 -3.45 15.90 -7.32
N GLN A 128 -3.98 16.56 -8.35
CA GLN A 128 -3.32 17.65 -9.05
C GLN A 128 -3.23 18.86 -8.11
N GLN A 129 -2.34 18.79 -7.14
CA GLN A 129 -1.98 19.94 -6.31
C GLN A 129 -0.58 19.76 -5.73
N MET A 130 0.43 19.84 -6.60
CA MET A 130 1.69 20.53 -6.29
C MET A 130 2.19 21.23 -7.55
N SER A 131 1.97 22.54 -7.55
CA SER A 131 2.47 23.52 -8.50
C SER A 131 3.99 23.52 -8.62
N GLN A 132 4.46 23.54 -9.88
CA GLN A 132 5.74 24.02 -10.40
C GLN A 132 6.98 24.02 -9.47
N VAL A 133 7.96 23.18 -9.81
CA VAL A 133 9.38 23.49 -9.60
C VAL A 133 10.09 23.40 -10.95
N TYR A 134 10.36 24.57 -11.54
CA TYR A 134 11.28 24.72 -12.66
C TYR A 134 12.71 24.45 -12.16
N VAL A 135 13.45 23.55 -12.81
CA VAL A 135 14.92 23.54 -12.73
C VAL A 135 15.45 24.11 -14.04
N ARG A 136 15.89 25.37 -13.99
CA ARG A 136 16.81 25.95 -14.98
C ARG A 136 18.20 25.41 -14.66
N THR A 137 18.85 24.80 -15.63
CA THR A 137 20.32 24.69 -15.67
C THR A 137 20.86 25.77 -16.60
N ASN A 138 21.87 26.50 -16.13
CA ASN A 138 22.80 27.24 -17.00
C ASN A 138 23.71 26.26 -17.73
#